data_AF-A0A535FBA1-F1
#
_entry.id   AF-A0A535FBA1-F1
#
_cell.length_a   1.000
_cell.length_b   1.000
_cell.length_c   1.000
_cell.angle_alpha   90.00
_cell.angle_beta   90.00
_cell.angle_gamma   90.00
#
_symmetry.space_group_name_H-M   'P 1'
#
loop_
_entity.id
_entity.type
_entity.pdbx_description
1 polymer ?
#
loop_
_entity_poly.entity_id
_entity_poly.type
_entity_poly.pdbx_seq_one_letter_code
_entity_poly.pdbx_strand_id
1 'polypeptide(L)'
;MTINHLEIEDYHDIANALMDGPSVPANVSFHMRWSGVQKRVHLHDEQKKFDAHLIVDTATIGWSARRKDFRFVSNPANTSTTVFAAIGSERNGVFFS
;
A
#
# COMPACT_ATOMS: atom_id res chain seq x y z
N MET A 1 9.00 5.33 5.87
CA MET A 1 9.29 4.31 4.84
C MET A 1 9.53 5.01 3.52
N THR A 2 10.44 4.51 2.70
CA THR A 2 10.68 5.04 1.35
C THR A 2 10.85 3.87 0.39
N ILE A 3 10.12 3.94 -0.71
CA ILE A 3 10.17 2.98 -1.82
C ILE A 3 10.51 3.82 -3.06
N ASN A 4 11.55 3.42 -3.78
CA ASN A 4 12.00 4.13 -4.97
C ASN A 4 11.92 3.21 -6.18
N HIS A 5 11.38 3.72 -7.28
CA HIS A 5 11.34 3.04 -8.58
C HIS A 5 10.84 1.59 -8.49
N LEU A 6 9.75 1.37 -7.76
CA LEU A 6 9.06 0.10 -7.80
C LEU A 6 8.50 -0.09 -9.21
N GLU A 7 8.98 -1.12 -9.89
CA GLU A 7 8.48 -1.53 -11.19
C GLU A 7 7.05 -2.03 -11.06
N ILE A 8 6.17 -1.52 -11.93
CA ILE A 8 4.76 -1.91 -12.02
C ILE A 8 4.33 -2.05 -13.47
N GLU A 9 3.26 -2.80 -13.67
CA GLU A 9 2.55 -2.89 -14.93
C GLU A 9 1.41 -1.86 -14.94
N ASP A 10 1.50 -0.86 -15.81
CA ASP A 10 0.44 0.13 -15.99
C ASP A 10 -0.56 -0.38 -17.03
N TYR A 11 -1.67 -0.92 -16.53
CA TYR A 11 -2.80 -1.41 -17.32
C TYR A 11 -3.78 -0.30 -17.74
N HIS A 12 -3.51 0.97 -17.44
CA HIS A 12 -4.36 2.14 -17.70
C HIS A 12 -5.70 2.19 -16.94
N ASP A 13 -6.37 1.06 -16.71
CA ASP A 13 -7.61 0.97 -15.94
C ASP A 13 -7.72 -0.36 -15.17
N ILE A 14 -8.67 -0.39 -14.23
CA ILE A 14 -8.88 -1.52 -13.32
C ILE A 14 -9.44 -2.75 -14.05
N ALA A 15 -10.33 -2.56 -15.01
CA ALA A 15 -10.95 -3.69 -15.71
C ALA A 15 -9.89 -4.45 -16.52
N ASN A 16 -9.00 -3.73 -17.19
CA ASN A 16 -7.86 -4.31 -17.92
C ASN A 16 -6.86 -4.99 -16.96
N ALA A 17 -6.55 -4.38 -15.82
CA ALA A 17 -5.66 -4.97 -14.80
C ALA A 17 -6.20 -6.29 -14.24
N LEU A 18 -7.50 -6.37 -13.97
CA LEU A 18 -8.14 -7.58 -13.43
C LEU A 18 -8.13 -8.75 -14.43
N MET A 19 -8.09 -8.45 -15.73
CA MET A 19 -8.05 -9.45 -16.79
C MET A 19 -6.62 -9.80 -17.23
N ASP A 20 -5.60 -9.21 -16.58
CA ASP A 20 -4.20 -9.32 -16.99
C ASP A 20 -4.02 -9.01 -18.50
N GLY A 21 -4.65 -7.92 -18.95
CA GLY A 21 -4.59 -7.51 -20.34
C GLY A 21 -3.28 -6.80 -20.71
N PRO A 22 -3.22 -6.11 -21.86
CA PRO A 22 -2.02 -5.39 -22.26
C PRO A 22 -1.62 -4.32 -21.23
N SER A 23 -0.34 -4.28 -20.86
CA SER A 23 0.23 -3.29 -19.94
C SER A 23 1.46 -2.60 -20.54
N VAL A 24 1.90 -1.52 -19.90
CA VAL A 24 3.19 -0.89 -20.18
C VAL A 24 4.06 -0.81 -18.94
N PRO A 25 5.40 -0.98 -19.05
CA PRO A 25 6.29 -0.81 -17.90
C PRO A 25 6.24 0.62 -17.34
N ALA A 26 6.07 0.72 -16.02
CA ALA A 26 6.08 1.98 -15.30
C ALA A 26 6.82 1.82 -13.96
N ASN A 27 7.14 2.95 -13.34
CA ASN A 27 7.78 3.03 -12.05
C ASN A 27 6.98 3.92 -11.11
N VAL A 28 6.82 3.49 -9.85
CA VAL A 28 6.24 4.30 -8.77
C VAL A 28 7.22 4.46 -7.62
N SER A 29 7.18 5.62 -6.98
CA SER A 29 7.96 5.89 -5.77
C SER A 29 7.07 6.45 -4.69
N PHE A 30 7.28 6.01 -3.45
CA PHE A 30 6.49 6.38 -2.28
C PHE A 30 7.40 6.89 -1.18
N HIS A 31 7.01 8.02 -0.59
CA HIS A 31 7.57 8.52 0.64
C HIS A 31 6.46 8.62 1.68
N MET A 32 6.53 7.75 2.69
CA MET A 32 5.47 7.59 3.68
C MET A 32 6.01 7.79 5.09
N ARG A 33 5.22 8.47 5.93
CA ARG A 33 5.51 8.65 7.35
C ARG A 33 4.29 8.24 8.17
N TRP A 34 4.52 7.38 9.15
CA TRP A 34 3.54 6.99 10.17
C TRP A 34 3.87 7.74 11.45
N SER A 35 2.85 8.24 12.13
CA SER A 35 2.99 8.91 13.42
C SER A 35 1.63 9.16 14.06
N GLY A 36 1.59 9.20 15.40
CA GLY A 36 0.36 9.46 16.15
C GLY A 36 -0.38 8.20 16.59
N VAL A 37 0.38 7.21 17.08
CA VAL A 37 -0.12 5.89 17.50
C VAL A 37 -1.43 6.03 18.27
N GLN A 38 -2.49 5.46 17.71
CA GLN A 38 -3.83 5.53 18.29
C GLN A 38 -4.11 4.32 19.18
N LYS A 39 -3.77 3.12 18.70
CA LYS A 39 -3.91 1.87 19.46
C LYS A 39 -3.00 0.77 18.92
N ARG A 40 -2.76 -0.23 19.76
CA ARG A 40 -2.10 -1.49 19.40
C ARG A 40 -3.14 -2.59 19.43
N VAL A 41 -3.17 -3.42 18.40
CA VAL A 41 -4.16 -4.49 18.21
C VAL A 41 -3.42 -5.80 18.04
N HIS A 42 -3.85 -6.81 18.78
CA HIS A 42 -3.50 -8.21 18.51
C HIS A 42 -4.76 -8.89 17.98
N LEU A 43 -4.68 -9.41 16.75
CA LEU A 43 -5.71 -10.21 16.14
C LEU A 43 -5.23 -11.67 16.14
N HIS A 44 -6.04 -12.58 16.67
CA HIS A 44 -5.73 -14.00 16.73
C HIS A 44 -6.97 -14.80 16.36
N ASP A 45 -6.84 -15.67 15.36
CA ASP A 45 -7.88 -16.62 14.95
C ASP A 45 -7.26 -18.03 14.91
N GLU A 46 -7.56 -18.83 15.92
CA GLU A 46 -7.01 -20.18 16.06
C GLU A 46 -7.54 -21.14 14.98
N GLN A 47 -8.77 -20.92 14.49
CA GLN A 47 -9.39 -21.79 13.49
C GLN A 47 -8.72 -21.60 12.14
N LYS A 48 -8.45 -20.35 11.77
CA LYS A 48 -7.79 -20.00 10.50
C LYS A 48 -6.26 -19.95 10.60
N LYS A 49 -5.70 -20.14 11.80
CA LYS A 49 -4.26 -20.02 12.12
C LYS A 49 -3.67 -18.64 11.80
N PHE A 50 -4.52 -17.63 11.79
CA PHE A 50 -4.16 -16.23 11.52
C PHE A 50 -3.73 -15.54 12.82
N ASP A 51 -2.65 -14.77 12.76
CA ASP A 51 -2.16 -13.97 13.89
C ASP A 51 -1.51 -12.67 13.41
N ALA A 52 -1.92 -11.53 13.94
CA ALA A 52 -1.40 -10.23 13.54
C ALA A 52 -1.23 -9.27 14.72
N HIS A 53 -0.09 -8.59 14.76
CA HIS A 53 0.20 -7.50 15.69
C HIS A 53 0.26 -6.19 14.89
N LEU A 54 -0.71 -5.31 15.12
CA LEU A 54 -0.90 -4.07 14.36
C LEU A 54 -0.80 -2.85 15.27
N ILE A 55 -0.23 -1.77 14.74
CA ILE A 55 -0.28 -0.44 15.31
C ILE A 55 -1.18 0.38 14.40
N VAL A 56 -2.35 0.79 14.90
CA VAL A 56 -3.23 1.72 14.19
C VAL A 56 -2.71 3.13 14.45
N ASP A 57 -2.53 3.88 13.36
CA ASP A 57 -1.82 5.15 13.36
C ASP A 57 -2.40 6.13 12.32
N THR A 58 -1.76 7.29 12.16
CA THR A 58 -1.94 8.20 11.02
C THR A 58 -0.79 8.01 10.04
N ALA A 59 -1.05 8.17 8.74
CA ALA A 59 -0.02 8.11 7.71
C ALA A 59 -0.13 9.24 6.69
N THR A 60 0.99 9.88 6.37
CA THR A 60 1.11 10.80 5.24
C THR A 60 1.87 10.14 4.11
N ILE A 61 1.48 10.45 2.86
CA ILE A 61 2.07 9.87 1.67
C ILE A 61 2.32 10.95 0.61
N GLY A 62 3.57 11.04 0.17
CA GLY A 62 3.93 11.67 -1.11
C GLY A 62 4.28 10.57 -2.09
N TRP A 63 3.80 10.65 -3.33
CA TRP A 63 4.11 9.62 -4.32
C TRP A 63 4.25 10.21 -5.72
N SER A 64 4.94 9.46 -6.57
CA SER A 64 5.11 9.80 -7.98
C SER A 64 5.07 8.56 -8.85
N ALA A 65 4.65 8.75 -10.09
CA ALA A 65 4.64 7.72 -11.12
C ALA A 65 5.33 8.22 -12.38
N ARG A 66 5.98 7.31 -13.10
CA ARG A 66 6.60 7.60 -14.39
C ARG A 66 6.52 6.39 -15.31
N ARG A 67 6.20 6.65 -16.58
CA ARG A 67 6.46 5.77 -17.73
C ARG A 67 7.02 6.61 -18.87
N LYS A 68 7.32 5.99 -20.02
CA LYS A 68 8.02 6.64 -21.15
C LYS A 68 7.53 8.06 -21.47
N ASP A 69 6.21 8.24 -21.58
CA ASP A 69 5.58 9.49 -22.02
C ASP A 69 4.61 10.08 -20.98
N PHE A 70 4.73 9.69 -19.71
CA PHE A 70 3.87 10.18 -18.64
C PHE A 70 4.62 10.31 -17.31
N ARG A 71 4.29 11.38 -16.58
CA ARG A 71 4.79 11.63 -15.23
C ARG A 71 3.69 12.23 -14.37
N PHE A 72 3.60 11.74 -13.14
CA PHE A 72 2.72 12.26 -12.12
C PHE A 72 3.50 12.47 -10.81
N VAL A 73 3.15 13.51 -10.07
CA VAL A 73 3.60 13.76 -8.71
C VAL A 73 2.39 14.18 -7.89
N SER A 74 2.18 13.55 -6.74
CA SER A 74 1.09 13.91 -5.84
C SER A 74 1.30 15.30 -5.25
N ASN A 75 0.24 15.85 -4.65
CA ASN A 75 0.39 16.97 -3.75
C ASN A 75 1.35 16.61 -2.57
N PRO A 76 1.93 17.62 -1.90
CA PRO A 76 2.82 17.39 -0.77
C PRO A 76 2.22 16.46 0.29
N ALA A 77 3.04 15.60 0.89
CA ALA A 77 2.56 14.56 1.80
C ALA A 77 1.74 15.11 2.99
N ASN A 78 2.05 16.33 3.45
CA ASN A 78 1.32 16.98 4.54
C ASN A 78 -0.12 17.37 4.20
N THR A 79 -0.54 17.28 2.93
CA THR A 79 -1.94 17.44 2.50
C THR A 79 -2.71 16.12 2.50
N SER A 80 -2.12 15.03 3.01
CA SER A 80 -2.80 13.73 3.10
C SER A 80 -3.93 13.77 4.13
N THR A 81 -5.05 13.13 3.80
CA THR A 81 -6.10 12.80 4.77
C THR A 81 -6.04 11.29 5.02
N THR A 82 -5.70 10.88 6.24
CA THR A 82 -5.74 9.47 6.61
C THR A 82 -7.18 9.01 6.79
N VAL A 83 -7.63 8.07 5.95
CA VAL A 83 -8.90 7.35 6.15
C VAL A 83 -8.70 6.14 7.09
N PHE A 84 -7.61 5.40 6.88
CA PHE A 84 -7.14 4.33 7.75
C PHE A 84 -5.64 4.14 7.54
N ALA A 85 -4.89 3.88 8.62
CA ALA A 85 -3.52 3.44 8.53
C ALA A 85 -3.19 2.47 9.67
N ALA A 86 -2.58 1.34 9.32
CA ALA A 86 -2.00 0.42 10.27
C ALA A 86 -0.64 -0.05 9.76
N ILE A 87 0.29 -0.28 10.68
CA ILE A 87 1.59 -0.90 10.39
C ILE A 87 1.85 -1.99 11.42
N GLY A 88 2.35 -3.12 10.97
CA GLY A 88 2.52 -4.28 11.86
C GLY A 88 3.07 -5.50 11.14
N SER A 89 3.04 -6.61 11.87
CA SER A 89 3.47 -7.92 11.38
C SER A 89 2.30 -8.89 11.45
N GLU A 90 2.17 -9.70 10.41
CA GLU A 90 1.15 -10.75 10.30
C GLU A 90 1.83 -12.09 10.00
N ARG A 91 1.32 -13.16 10.60
CA ARG A 91 1.52 -14.53 10.15
C ARG A 91 0.24 -14.97 9.44
N ASN A 92 0.36 -15.18 8.13
CA ASN A 92 -0.76 -15.61 7.28
C ASN A 92 -1.32 -16.95 7.78
N GLY A 93 -2.65 -17.03 7.81
CA GLY A 93 -3.39 -18.25 8.06
C GLY A 93 -3.59 -19.11 6.81
N VAL A 94 -4.47 -20.10 6.90
CA VAL A 94 -4.89 -20.93 5.76
C VAL A 94 -6.13 -20.30 5.13
N PHE A 95 -6.07 -19.96 3.83
CA PHE A 95 -7.17 -19.30 3.11
C PHE A 95 -8.25 -20.27 2.59
N PHE A 96 -7.96 -21.57 2.49
CA PHE A 96 -8.88 -22.61 2.01
C PHE A 96 -8.76 -23.87 2.87
N SER A 97 -9.89 -24.33 3.40
CA SER A 97 -10.04 -25.64 4.05
C SER A 97 -10.78 -26.60 3.12
#